data_AF-A0A6J1MKD1-F1
#
_entry.id   AF-A0A6J1MKD1-F1
#
_cell.length_a   1.000
_cell.length_b   1.000
_cell.length_c   1.000
_cell.angle_alpha   90.00
_cell.angle_beta   90.00
_cell.angle_gamma   90.00
#
_symmetry.space_group_name_H-M   'P 1'
#
loop_
_entity.id
_entity.type
_entity.pdbx_description
1 polymer ?
#
loop_
_entity_poly.entity_id
_entity_poly.type
_entity_poly.pdbx_seq_one_letter_code
_entity_poly.pdbx_strand_id
1 'polypeptide(L)'
;MVHFGHANSLRQAKALGDKVIVGIHTDEEITKHKGPPVFTEEERVKMVKGIKWVDEVVLGAPYVTTLEVLDQNDCDFCVHGNDITMTAEGVDTYHLVKSANRYREVMRTAGVSTTDLVGRMLLLTRNHFRQGSAEYDIEKEAKLLKIQQLQSRLGSSNMGQDSAAKSPWTGCSQFLPTTQKIIQFSDGKSPNQGDKIVYVAGAFDLFHVGHLDFLEKASKLGDYLIVGLHTDPVVNSYKGSNYPIMNLHERVLSVLACKFVNEVVIGAPYCVTEELLDHFKIDIVCHGRTPIALEDGKLDPYAVPKTRAIFELLDSGNDMTTERIVERIILHRLEYERRNQAKEKKEIEAFEALQRQKQTHKAG
;
A
#
# COMPACT_ATOMS: atom_id res chain seq x y z
N MET A 1 -0.61 -9.04 3.63
CA MET A 1 -0.25 -8.04 2.60
C MET A 1 0.03 -6.73 3.30
N VAL A 2 1.30 -6.36 3.41
CA VAL A 2 1.69 -5.06 3.98
C VAL A 2 1.27 -3.94 3.02
N HIS A 3 0.89 -2.79 3.56
CA HIS A 3 0.53 -1.58 2.82
C HIS A 3 0.81 -0.35 3.69
N PHE A 4 0.75 0.87 3.14
CA PHE A 4 1.07 2.11 3.88
C PHE A 4 0.29 2.29 5.19
N GLY A 5 -0.94 1.77 5.28
CA GLY A 5 -1.69 1.74 6.54
C GLY A 5 -1.01 0.98 7.70
N HIS A 6 -0.37 -0.16 7.42
CA HIS A 6 0.44 -0.88 8.40
C HIS A 6 1.69 -0.09 8.76
N ALA A 7 2.35 0.49 7.75
CA ALA A 7 3.55 1.30 7.93
C ALA A 7 3.28 2.54 8.79
N ASN A 8 2.15 3.23 8.60
CA ASN A 8 1.75 4.36 9.45
C ASN A 8 1.38 3.93 10.88
N SER A 9 0.83 2.73 11.08
CA SER A 9 0.61 2.19 12.42
C SER A 9 1.93 2.01 13.15
N LEU A 10 2.93 1.42 12.48
CA LEU A 10 4.28 1.23 13.01
C LEU A 10 5.01 2.55 13.25
N ARG A 11 4.84 3.55 12.36
CA ARG A 11 5.34 4.91 12.58
C ARG A 11 4.75 5.53 13.85
N GLN A 12 3.44 5.41 14.06
CA GLN A 12 2.79 5.91 15.27
C GLN A 12 3.28 5.16 16.51
N ALA A 13 3.46 3.83 16.44
CA ALA A 13 4.04 3.05 17.53
C ALA A 13 5.47 3.49 17.87
N LYS A 14 6.32 3.74 16.86
CA LYS A 14 7.68 4.27 17.04
C LYS A 14 7.70 5.68 17.63
N ALA A 15 6.63 6.46 17.48
CA ALA A 15 6.52 7.77 18.13
C ALA A 15 6.18 7.68 19.62
N LEU A 16 5.76 6.51 20.12
CA LEU A 16 5.40 6.28 21.52
C LEU A 16 6.55 5.73 22.37
N GLY A 17 7.65 5.29 21.76
CA GLY A 17 8.79 4.72 22.47
C GLY A 17 10.03 4.58 21.58
N ASP A 18 11.15 4.14 22.16
CA ASP A 18 12.44 4.17 21.48
C ASP A 18 12.70 2.96 20.58
N LYS A 19 12.08 1.81 20.85
CA LYS A 19 12.24 0.56 20.11
C LYS A 19 10.88 -0.05 19.76
N VAL A 20 10.75 -0.56 18.54
CA VAL A 20 9.56 -1.24 18.03
C VAL A 20 9.93 -2.68 17.66
N ILE A 21 9.35 -3.61 18.41
CA ILE A 21 9.38 -5.05 18.14
C ILE A 21 8.03 -5.44 17.54
N VAL A 22 8.04 -6.08 16.38
CA VAL A 22 6.81 -6.53 15.70
C VAL A 22 6.69 -8.04 15.78
N GLY A 23 5.68 -8.52 16.49
CA GLY A 23 5.27 -9.92 16.49
C GLY A 23 4.54 -10.29 15.21
N ILE A 24 4.96 -11.36 14.55
CA ILE A 24 4.36 -11.90 13.33
C ILE A 24 3.87 -13.32 13.61
N HIS A 25 2.58 -13.56 13.40
CA HIS A 25 1.97 -14.89 13.53
C HIS A 25 2.47 -15.84 12.45
N THR A 26 2.46 -17.14 12.72
CA THR A 26 2.71 -18.17 11.69
C THR A 26 1.55 -18.28 10.70
N ASP A 27 1.79 -18.93 9.57
CA ASP A 27 0.74 -19.21 8.58
C ASP A 27 -0.36 -20.12 9.16
N GLU A 28 0.03 -21.09 9.98
CA GLU A 28 -0.90 -21.99 10.70
C GLU A 28 -1.84 -21.20 11.62
N GLU A 29 -1.28 -20.30 12.44
CA GLU A 29 -2.04 -19.51 13.40
C GLU A 29 -3.01 -18.54 12.73
N ILE A 30 -2.59 -17.92 11.61
CA ILE A 30 -3.47 -17.08 10.80
C ILE A 30 -4.63 -17.89 10.22
N THR A 31 -4.34 -19.08 9.68
CA THR A 31 -5.33 -19.93 9.01
C THR A 31 -6.45 -20.34 9.96
N LYS A 32 -6.12 -20.64 11.22
CA LYS A 32 -7.10 -20.96 12.29
C LYS A 32 -8.13 -19.86 12.52
N HIS A 33 -7.75 -18.59 12.36
CA HIS A 33 -8.60 -17.46 12.76
C HIS A 33 -9.30 -16.74 11.60
N LYS A 34 -8.65 -16.61 10.44
CA LYS A 34 -9.13 -15.77 9.33
C LYS A 34 -8.98 -16.38 7.94
N GLY A 35 -8.56 -17.64 7.85
CA GLY A 35 -8.21 -18.30 6.58
C GLY A 35 -6.77 -18.01 6.15
N PRO A 36 -6.32 -18.66 5.05
CA PRO A 36 -4.91 -18.67 4.67
C PRO A 36 -4.41 -17.26 4.31
N PRO A 37 -3.15 -16.92 4.65
CA PRO A 37 -2.54 -15.67 4.23
C PRO A 37 -2.12 -15.73 2.74
N VAL A 38 -2.14 -14.57 2.07
CA VAL A 38 -1.68 -14.43 0.67
C VAL A 38 -0.15 -14.60 0.54
N PHE A 39 0.58 -14.23 1.58
CA PHE A 39 2.05 -14.26 1.64
C PHE A 39 2.47 -15.21 2.73
N THR A 40 3.54 -15.96 2.48
CA THR A 40 4.12 -16.88 3.48
C THR A 40 4.62 -16.10 4.69
N GLU A 41 4.84 -16.79 5.80
CA GLU A 41 5.39 -16.16 7.00
C GLU A 41 6.77 -15.55 6.79
N GLU A 42 7.63 -16.15 5.97
CA GLU A 42 8.94 -15.60 5.63
C GLU A 42 8.82 -14.32 4.81
N GLU A 43 7.93 -14.30 3.81
CA GLU A 43 7.65 -13.11 3.01
C GLU A 43 7.11 -11.97 3.90
N ARG A 44 6.23 -12.29 4.86
CA ARG A 44 5.67 -11.31 5.81
C ARG A 44 6.75 -10.78 6.75
N VAL A 45 7.58 -11.65 7.34
CA VAL A 45 8.70 -11.26 8.20
C VAL A 45 9.65 -10.34 7.44
N LYS A 46 10.02 -10.70 6.21
CA LYS A 46 10.92 -9.90 5.38
C LYS A 46 10.36 -8.50 5.09
N MET A 47 9.09 -8.42 4.70
CA MET A 47 8.44 -7.12 4.45
C MET A 47 8.43 -6.23 5.69
N VAL A 48 8.09 -6.79 6.87
CA VAL A 48 8.05 -6.01 8.11
C VAL A 48 9.44 -5.52 8.49
N LYS A 49 10.49 -6.35 8.33
CA LYS A 49 11.90 -5.95 8.53
C LYS A 49 12.37 -4.86 7.56
N GLY A 50 11.68 -4.68 6.43
CA GLY A 50 11.95 -3.64 5.45
C GLY A 50 11.39 -2.26 5.82
N ILE A 51 10.48 -2.19 6.79
CA ILE A 51 9.85 -0.93 7.22
C ILE A 51 10.79 -0.19 8.17
N LYS A 52 11.08 1.09 7.88
CA LYS A 52 12.11 1.86 8.60
C LYS A 52 11.87 2.13 10.08
N TRP A 53 10.64 2.01 10.54
CA TRP A 53 10.27 2.19 11.95
C TRP A 53 10.37 0.92 12.77
N VAL A 54 10.68 -0.22 12.15
CA VAL A 54 10.78 -1.53 12.81
C VAL A 54 12.23 -1.81 13.16
N ASP A 55 12.50 -2.07 14.44
CA ASP A 55 13.84 -2.43 14.91
C ASP A 55 14.03 -3.95 14.94
N GLU A 56 12.99 -4.69 15.34
CA GLU A 56 13.05 -6.15 15.49
C GLU A 56 11.74 -6.83 15.07
N VAL A 57 11.84 -8.06 14.58
CA VAL A 57 10.68 -8.87 14.17
C VAL A 57 10.79 -10.26 14.79
N VAL A 58 9.72 -10.67 15.47
CA VAL A 58 9.62 -11.96 16.15
C VAL A 58 8.55 -12.80 15.44
N LEU A 59 8.95 -13.94 14.86
CA LEU A 59 8.02 -14.89 14.25
C LEU A 59 7.46 -15.83 15.34
N GLY A 60 6.20 -16.26 15.19
CA GLY A 60 5.54 -17.13 16.15
C GLY A 60 4.82 -16.39 17.27
N ALA A 61 4.57 -15.09 17.10
CA ALA A 61 3.76 -14.35 18.08
C ALA A 61 2.33 -14.91 18.12
N PRO A 62 1.73 -15.10 19.31
CA PRO A 62 0.36 -15.60 19.43
C PRO A 62 -0.64 -14.61 18.82
N TYR A 63 -1.83 -15.11 18.44
CA TYR A 63 -2.84 -14.29 17.79
C TYR A 63 -3.33 -13.12 18.66
N VAL A 64 -3.44 -13.34 19.96
CA VAL A 64 -3.79 -12.33 20.96
C VAL A 64 -2.56 -11.97 21.78
N THR A 65 -2.28 -10.68 21.90
CA THR A 65 -1.20 -10.17 22.74
C THR A 65 -1.52 -10.41 24.22
N THR A 66 -0.57 -11.01 24.95
CA THR A 66 -0.67 -11.27 26.39
C THR A 66 0.46 -10.58 27.16
N LEU A 67 0.35 -10.50 28.48
CA LEU A 67 1.38 -9.91 29.32
C LEU A 67 2.68 -10.72 29.27
N GLU A 68 2.58 -12.05 29.20
CA GLU A 68 3.73 -12.94 29.12
C GLU A 68 4.57 -12.68 27.86
N VAL A 69 3.92 -12.41 26.72
CA VAL A 69 4.61 -12.06 25.47
C VAL A 69 5.35 -10.74 25.60
N LEU A 70 4.76 -9.76 26.28
CA LEU A 70 5.41 -8.47 26.50
C LEU A 70 6.63 -8.62 27.41
N ASP A 71 6.50 -9.41 28.48
CA ASP A 71 7.60 -9.66 29.42
C ASP A 71 8.74 -10.46 28.78
N GLN A 72 8.42 -11.47 27.97
CA GLN A 72 9.41 -12.28 27.25
C GLN A 72 10.25 -11.49 26.25
N ASN A 73 9.70 -10.40 25.70
CA ASN A 73 10.35 -9.55 24.70
C ASN A 73 10.82 -8.21 25.28
N ASP A 74 10.75 -8.03 26.60
CA ASP A 74 11.14 -6.79 27.30
C ASP A 74 10.43 -5.54 26.73
N CYS A 75 9.12 -5.66 26.49
CA CYS A 75 8.28 -4.58 25.96
C CYS A 75 7.47 -3.92 27.07
N ASP A 76 7.53 -2.59 27.19
CA ASP A 76 6.73 -1.85 28.18
C ASP A 76 5.22 -1.98 27.92
N PHE A 77 4.80 -1.87 26.66
CA PHE A 77 3.39 -1.90 26.26
C PHE A 77 3.22 -2.41 24.83
N CYS A 78 2.01 -2.84 24.48
CA CYS A 78 1.63 -3.09 23.08
C CYS A 78 0.89 -1.88 22.48
N VAL A 79 0.98 -1.78 21.15
CA VAL A 79 0.31 -0.73 20.37
C VAL A 79 -0.60 -1.39 19.34
N HIS A 80 -1.87 -1.03 19.35
CA HIS A 80 -2.87 -1.53 18.40
C HIS A 80 -3.71 -0.39 17.83
N GLY A 81 -4.37 -0.66 16.70
CA GLY A 81 -5.36 0.27 16.15
C GLY A 81 -6.57 0.39 17.07
N ASN A 82 -7.29 1.50 16.96
CA ASN A 82 -8.56 1.74 17.67
C ASN A 82 -9.76 0.94 17.10
N ASP A 83 -9.49 -0.27 16.58
CA ASP A 83 -10.51 -1.19 16.09
C ASP A 83 -11.27 -1.82 17.26
N ILE A 84 -12.54 -2.17 17.05
CA ILE A 84 -13.33 -2.86 18.07
C ILE A 84 -12.85 -4.30 18.15
N THR A 85 -12.27 -4.68 19.29
CA THR A 85 -11.75 -6.02 19.54
C THR A 85 -12.49 -6.68 20.69
N MET A 86 -13.59 -7.36 20.37
CA MET A 86 -14.41 -8.09 21.32
C MET A 86 -14.45 -9.58 20.97
N THR A 87 -14.48 -10.44 22.00
CA THR A 87 -14.79 -11.87 21.84
C THR A 87 -16.28 -12.08 21.53
N ALA A 88 -16.68 -13.31 21.23
CA ALA A 88 -18.09 -13.64 20.98
C ALA A 88 -18.99 -13.36 22.20
N GLU A 89 -18.41 -13.37 23.40
CA GLU A 89 -19.03 -13.09 24.68
C GLU A 89 -19.04 -11.58 25.02
N GLY A 90 -18.56 -10.72 24.11
CA GLY A 90 -18.55 -9.26 24.28
C GLY A 90 -17.44 -8.74 25.20
N VAL A 91 -16.45 -9.56 25.55
CA VAL A 91 -15.30 -9.17 26.38
C VAL A 91 -14.20 -8.61 25.49
N ASP A 92 -13.55 -7.53 25.92
CA ASP A 92 -12.40 -6.96 25.19
C ASP A 92 -11.26 -7.99 25.08
N THR A 93 -10.80 -8.26 23.86
CA THR A 93 -9.74 -9.23 23.58
C THR A 93 -8.44 -8.93 24.34
N TYR A 94 -8.19 -7.65 24.64
CA TYR A 94 -6.99 -7.18 25.33
C TYR A 94 -7.25 -6.71 26.77
N HIS A 95 -8.36 -7.11 27.39
CA HIS A 95 -8.75 -6.65 28.74
C HIS A 95 -7.64 -6.81 29.79
N LEU A 96 -6.87 -7.92 29.76
CA LEU A 96 -5.76 -8.14 30.70
C LEU A 96 -4.64 -7.12 30.51
N VAL A 97 -4.25 -6.86 29.26
CA VAL A 97 -3.16 -5.92 28.93
C VAL A 97 -3.60 -4.47 29.21
N LYS A 98 -4.87 -4.15 28.93
CA LYS A 98 -5.48 -2.85 29.28
C LYS A 98 -5.53 -2.64 30.79
N SER A 99 -5.94 -3.65 31.56
CA SER A 99 -6.00 -3.59 33.03
C SER A 99 -4.63 -3.39 33.67
N ALA A 100 -3.57 -3.89 33.03
CA ALA A 100 -2.18 -3.68 33.44
C ALA A 100 -1.59 -2.32 32.98
N ASN A 101 -2.36 -1.46 32.31
CA ASN A 101 -1.90 -0.18 31.73
C ASN A 101 -0.78 -0.32 30.68
N ARG A 102 -0.68 -1.48 30.02
CA ARG A 102 0.34 -1.81 29.02
C ARG A 102 -0.23 -1.88 27.59
N TYR A 103 -1.31 -1.15 27.33
CA TYR A 103 -1.96 -1.04 26.02
C TYR A 103 -1.98 0.43 25.58
N ARG A 104 -1.67 0.69 24.32
CA ARG A 104 -1.76 2.02 23.69
C ARG A 104 -2.49 1.91 22.37
N GLU A 105 -3.29 2.93 22.06
CA GLU A 105 -4.06 3.00 20.83
C GLU A 105 -3.43 3.99 19.84
N VAL A 106 -3.43 3.61 18.57
CA VAL A 106 -3.07 4.48 17.45
C VAL A 106 -4.22 4.58 16.46
N MET A 107 -4.26 5.70 15.73
CA MET A 107 -5.35 5.96 14.81
C MET A 107 -5.22 5.08 13.57
N ARG A 108 -6.34 4.45 13.19
CA ARG A 108 -6.44 3.72 11.92
C ARG A 108 -6.17 4.65 10.73
N THR A 109 -5.40 4.16 9.77
CA THR A 109 -5.08 4.91 8.56
C THR A 109 -6.27 4.90 7.60
N ALA A 110 -6.82 6.07 7.29
CA ALA A 110 -7.91 6.20 6.33
C ALA A 110 -7.44 5.94 4.89
N GLY A 111 -8.31 5.33 4.08
CA GLY A 111 -8.12 5.15 2.63
C GLY A 111 -7.47 3.84 2.20
N VAL A 112 -7.13 2.92 3.13
CA VAL A 112 -6.61 1.59 2.77
C VAL A 112 -6.96 0.52 3.79
N SER A 113 -7.28 -0.68 3.30
CA SER A 113 -7.29 -1.89 4.11
C SER A 113 -6.93 -3.11 3.24
N THR A 114 -6.53 -4.22 3.86
CA THR A 114 -6.31 -5.47 3.11
C THR A 114 -7.60 -5.95 2.42
N THR A 115 -8.76 -5.71 3.02
CA THR A 115 -10.07 -6.05 2.42
C THR A 115 -10.33 -5.22 1.16
N ASP A 116 -10.07 -3.91 1.22
CA ASP A 116 -10.16 -2.99 0.08
C ASP A 116 -9.20 -3.42 -1.05
N LEU A 117 -7.91 -3.60 -0.77
CA LEU A 117 -6.94 -4.02 -1.79
C LEU A 117 -7.31 -5.36 -2.44
N VAL A 118 -7.73 -6.36 -1.65
CA VAL A 118 -8.22 -7.63 -2.19
C VAL A 118 -9.46 -7.40 -3.06
N GLY A 119 -10.37 -6.52 -2.65
CA GLY A 119 -11.51 -6.10 -3.46
C GLY A 119 -11.11 -5.51 -4.82
N ARG A 120 -10.15 -4.58 -4.83
CA ARG A 120 -9.60 -3.98 -6.07
C ARG A 120 -9.01 -5.04 -7.00
N MET A 121 -8.28 -6.01 -6.45
CA MET A 121 -7.71 -7.12 -7.21
C MET A 121 -8.76 -8.12 -7.72
N LEU A 122 -9.81 -8.37 -6.94
CA LEU A 122 -10.94 -9.18 -7.40
C LEU A 122 -11.75 -8.46 -8.50
N LEU A 123 -11.80 -7.13 -8.50
CA LEU A 123 -12.45 -6.34 -9.56
C LEU A 123 -11.71 -6.40 -10.89
N LEU A 124 -10.38 -6.55 -10.90
CA LEU A 124 -9.62 -6.86 -12.13
C LEU A 124 -10.24 -8.06 -12.87
N THR A 125 -10.81 -9.02 -12.15
CA THR A 125 -11.38 -10.24 -12.74
C THR A 125 -12.83 -10.10 -13.21
N ARG A 126 -13.50 -8.96 -12.91
CA ARG A 126 -14.94 -8.83 -13.12
C ARG A 126 -15.35 -8.13 -14.41
N ASN A 127 -14.46 -7.39 -15.09
CA ASN A 127 -14.77 -6.76 -16.38
C ASN A 127 -13.52 -6.69 -17.28
N HIS A 128 -13.32 -7.71 -18.11
CA HIS A 128 -12.39 -7.64 -19.24
C HIS A 128 -13.18 -7.44 -20.54
N PHE A 129 -13.49 -6.20 -20.93
CA PHE A 129 -13.64 -5.83 -22.34
C PHE A 129 -13.26 -4.35 -22.53
N ARG A 130 -12.05 -4.14 -23.09
CA ARG A 130 -11.58 -2.97 -23.85
C ARG A 130 -12.18 -1.60 -23.48
N GLN A 131 -11.41 -0.74 -22.82
CA GLN A 131 -11.47 0.70 -23.08
C GLN A 131 -10.05 1.27 -23.08
N GLY A 132 -9.46 1.32 -24.27
CA GLY A 132 -8.36 2.23 -24.57
C GLY A 132 -8.90 3.57 -25.08
N SER A 133 -8.07 4.60 -24.95
CA SER A 133 -8.09 5.93 -25.61
C SER A 133 -9.39 6.76 -25.64
N ALA A 134 -10.47 6.37 -24.94
CA ALA A 134 -11.73 7.11 -24.97
C ALA A 134 -12.01 7.96 -23.72
N GLU A 135 -11.00 8.22 -22.89
CA GLU A 135 -11.19 9.08 -21.70
C GLU A 135 -10.95 10.57 -21.98
N TYR A 136 -10.35 10.95 -23.12
CA TYR A 136 -10.01 12.35 -23.40
C TYR A 136 -10.04 12.81 -24.87
N ASP A 137 -10.87 12.22 -25.73
CA ASP A 137 -11.09 12.79 -27.08
C ASP A 137 -12.40 13.56 -27.23
N ILE A 138 -12.23 14.71 -27.90
CA ILE A 138 -13.15 15.83 -28.01
C ILE A 138 -14.31 15.47 -28.94
N GLU A 139 -15.49 15.20 -28.39
CA GLU A 139 -16.77 15.41 -29.08
C GLU A 139 -17.64 16.39 -28.28
N LYS A 140 -17.22 17.66 -28.35
CA LYS A 140 -18.01 18.84 -27.99
C LYS A 140 -19.16 19.01 -28.99
N GLU A 141 -20.38 19.04 -28.46
CA GLU A 141 -21.57 19.86 -28.84
C GLU A 141 -22.87 19.07 -28.73
N ALA A 142 -22.92 17.81 -29.19
CA ALA A 142 -24.17 17.03 -29.16
C ALA A 142 -24.59 16.55 -27.75
N LYS A 143 -23.63 16.28 -26.85
CA LYS A 143 -23.90 15.86 -25.47
C LYS A 143 -24.31 17.03 -24.55
N LEU A 144 -23.83 18.25 -24.81
CA LEU A 144 -24.10 19.41 -23.95
C LEU A 144 -25.59 19.80 -23.98
N LEU A 145 -26.23 19.74 -25.14
CA LEU A 145 -27.68 20.00 -25.28
C LEU A 145 -28.55 18.98 -24.54
N LYS A 146 -28.11 17.72 -24.47
CA LYS A 146 -28.82 16.65 -23.76
C LYS A 146 -28.64 16.75 -22.24
N ILE A 147 -27.45 17.16 -21.79
CA ILE A 147 -27.15 17.40 -20.37
C ILE A 147 -27.90 18.64 -19.86
N GLN A 148 -28.02 19.72 -20.66
CA GLN A 148 -28.73 20.93 -20.25
C GLN A 148 -30.25 20.71 -20.08
N GLN A 149 -30.85 19.85 -20.91
CA GLN A 149 -32.27 19.47 -20.74
C GLN A 149 -32.49 18.57 -19.51
N LEU A 150 -31.56 17.67 -19.18
CA LEU A 150 -31.63 16.80 -18.00
C LEU A 150 -31.31 17.52 -16.67
N GLN A 151 -30.41 18.51 -16.68
CA GLN A 151 -30.02 19.30 -15.50
C GLN A 151 -31.12 20.21 -14.96
N SER A 152 -32.15 20.53 -15.74
CA SER A 152 -33.28 21.35 -15.26
C SER A 152 -34.24 20.60 -14.32
N ARG A 153 -34.16 19.27 -14.23
CA ARG A 153 -35.10 18.43 -13.44
C ARG A 153 -34.49 17.73 -12.24
N LEU A 154 -33.17 17.69 -12.10
CA LEU A 154 -32.51 17.04 -10.96
C LEU A 154 -31.36 17.94 -10.48
N GLY A 155 -31.53 18.45 -9.26
CA GLY A 155 -30.60 19.34 -8.60
C GLY A 155 -29.18 18.79 -8.52
N SER A 156 -28.24 19.72 -8.49
CA SER A 156 -26.78 19.54 -8.60
C SER A 156 -26.20 18.46 -7.68
N SER A 157 -25.64 17.40 -8.27
CA SER A 157 -24.58 16.58 -7.66
C SER A 157 -23.85 15.78 -8.74
N ASN A 158 -22.76 16.35 -9.26
CA ASN A 158 -21.78 15.63 -10.08
C ASN A 158 -20.83 14.83 -9.17
N MET A 159 -20.96 13.50 -9.18
CA MET A 159 -19.83 12.58 -9.08
C MET A 159 -20.30 11.21 -9.57
N GLY A 160 -19.47 10.60 -10.43
CA GLY A 160 -19.75 9.32 -11.08
C GLY A 160 -20.22 8.26 -10.08
N GLN A 161 -21.51 7.91 -10.17
CA GLN A 161 -22.06 6.71 -9.58
C GLN A 161 -22.40 5.76 -10.71
N ASP A 162 -21.52 4.80 -10.94
CA ASP A 162 -21.91 3.59 -11.62
C ASP A 162 -22.83 2.83 -10.66
N SER A 163 -24.09 2.62 -11.06
CA SER A 163 -25.17 2.09 -10.21
C SER A 163 -24.99 0.62 -9.81
N ALA A 164 -23.88 -0.02 -10.21
CA ALA A 164 -23.51 -1.39 -9.87
C ALA A 164 -22.47 -1.52 -8.73
N ALA A 165 -21.81 -0.43 -8.30
CA ALA A 165 -20.81 -0.47 -7.22
C ALA A 165 -21.45 -0.12 -5.87
N LYS A 166 -22.21 -1.07 -5.29
CA LYS A 166 -22.94 -0.89 -4.01
C LYS A 166 -22.09 -1.04 -2.73
N SER A 167 -20.77 -1.15 -2.81
CA SER A 167 -19.94 -1.09 -1.60
C SER A 167 -19.28 0.29 -1.48
N PRO A 168 -19.38 0.96 -0.33
CA PRO A 168 -18.64 2.19 -0.05
C PRO A 168 -17.11 1.99 -0.06
N TRP A 169 -16.61 0.76 -0.28
CA TRP A 169 -15.20 0.39 -0.15
C TRP A 169 -14.60 -0.32 -1.37
N THR A 170 -15.33 -0.44 -2.49
CA THR A 170 -14.82 -1.15 -3.68
C THR A 170 -14.94 -0.34 -4.97
N GLY A 171 -14.82 0.98 -4.90
CA GLY A 171 -14.79 1.84 -6.09
C GLY A 171 -13.85 3.01 -5.87
N CYS A 172 -12.64 2.91 -6.44
CA CYS A 172 -11.57 3.91 -6.36
C CYS A 172 -10.99 4.15 -4.95
N SER A 173 -9.69 4.47 -4.89
CA SER A 173 -9.04 4.87 -3.64
C SER A 173 -9.71 6.13 -3.08
N GLN A 174 -10.13 6.07 -1.81
CA GLN A 174 -10.61 7.22 -1.05
C GLN A 174 -9.47 7.88 -0.23
N PHE A 175 -8.22 7.54 -0.54
CA PHE A 175 -7.08 8.10 0.14
C PHE A 175 -6.95 9.59 -0.17
N LEU A 176 -6.99 10.42 0.89
CA LEU A 176 -6.73 11.85 0.79
C LEU A 176 -5.23 12.13 1.03
N PRO A 177 -4.44 12.43 -0.02
CA PRO A 177 -3.05 12.85 0.16
C PRO A 177 -3.00 14.21 0.86
N THR A 178 -2.02 14.39 1.73
CA THR A 178 -1.72 15.69 2.35
C THR A 178 -0.21 15.82 2.46
N THR A 179 0.29 17.05 2.44
CA THR A 179 1.70 17.34 2.69
C THR A 179 2.16 16.78 4.04
N GLN A 180 1.32 16.88 5.07
CA GLN A 180 1.59 16.33 6.40
C GLN A 180 1.86 14.82 6.38
N LYS A 181 1.08 14.03 5.63
CA LYS A 181 1.29 12.59 5.50
C LYS A 181 2.60 12.27 4.78
N ILE A 182 2.97 13.05 3.77
CA ILE A 182 4.25 12.88 3.05
C ILE A 182 5.42 13.20 3.99
N ILE A 183 5.36 14.31 4.73
CA ILE A 183 6.40 14.70 5.71
C ILE A 183 6.56 13.63 6.79
N GLN A 184 5.47 13.05 7.29
CA GLN A 184 5.53 11.97 8.28
C GLN A 184 6.22 10.70 7.76
N PHE A 185 6.20 10.49 6.44
CA PHE A 185 6.80 9.33 5.79
C PHE A 185 8.17 9.63 5.19
N SER A 186 8.52 10.89 4.92
CA SER A 186 9.84 11.26 4.40
C SER A 186 10.86 11.40 5.52
N ASP A 187 12.12 11.07 5.23
CA ASP A 187 13.23 11.34 6.15
C ASP A 187 13.64 12.82 6.12
N GLY A 188 13.25 13.56 5.08
CA GLY A 188 13.53 14.99 4.91
C GLY A 188 15.02 15.33 4.76
N LYS A 189 15.87 14.33 4.48
CA LYS A 189 17.32 14.50 4.35
C LYS A 189 17.69 14.59 2.88
N SER A 190 18.43 15.63 2.50
CA SER A 190 19.09 15.74 1.20
C SER A 190 20.40 14.91 1.19
N PRO A 191 20.92 14.53 0.01
CA PRO A 191 22.23 13.89 -0.10
C PRO A 191 23.34 14.83 0.42
N ASN A 192 24.33 14.27 1.11
CA ASN A 192 25.51 15.01 1.55
C ASN A 192 26.47 15.28 0.38
N GLN A 193 27.42 16.18 0.59
CA GLN A 193 28.46 16.44 -0.40
C GLN A 193 29.34 15.20 -0.58
N GLY A 194 29.35 14.65 -1.80
CA GLY A 194 30.13 13.46 -2.16
C GLY A 194 29.36 12.14 -2.05
N ASP A 195 28.11 12.16 -1.58
CA ASP A 195 27.25 10.97 -1.59
C ASP A 195 27.01 10.52 -3.03
N LYS A 196 27.09 9.21 -3.25
CA LYS A 196 26.79 8.61 -4.55
C LYS A 196 25.30 8.35 -4.70
N ILE A 197 24.67 8.98 -5.69
CA ILE A 197 23.22 8.98 -5.87
C ILE A 197 22.79 7.88 -6.84
N VAL A 198 21.95 6.97 -6.35
CA VAL A 198 21.35 5.87 -7.12
C VAL A 198 19.92 6.22 -7.46
N TYR A 199 19.52 6.02 -8.72
CA TYR A 199 18.16 6.20 -9.19
C TYR A 199 17.57 4.90 -9.71
N VAL A 200 16.33 4.62 -9.33
CA VAL A 200 15.53 3.52 -9.88
C VAL A 200 14.14 4.04 -10.22
N ALA A 201 13.47 3.47 -11.22
CA ALA A 201 12.14 3.91 -11.62
C ALA A 201 11.18 2.73 -11.86
N GLY A 202 9.89 2.96 -11.69
CA GLY A 202 8.87 1.97 -12.03
C GLY A 202 7.48 2.26 -11.47
N ALA A 203 6.61 1.24 -11.55
CA ALA A 203 5.30 1.29 -10.93
C ALA A 203 5.39 1.28 -9.39
N PHE A 204 6.10 0.32 -8.81
CA PHE A 204 6.06 0.01 -7.38
C PHE A 204 4.63 -0.19 -6.82
N ASP A 205 3.76 -0.75 -7.67
CA ASP A 205 2.37 -1.07 -7.31
C ASP A 205 2.31 -2.30 -6.40
N LEU A 206 1.42 -2.26 -5.40
CA LEU A 206 1.35 -3.22 -4.30
C LEU A 206 2.73 -3.56 -3.71
N PHE A 207 3.48 -2.54 -3.29
CA PHE A 207 4.86 -2.68 -2.78
C PHE A 207 5.11 -3.96 -1.95
N HIS A 208 6.04 -4.81 -2.39
CA HIS A 208 6.15 -6.22 -2.02
C HIS A 208 7.61 -6.70 -1.95
N VAL A 209 7.84 -7.96 -1.56
CA VAL A 209 9.19 -8.52 -1.30
C VAL A 209 10.12 -8.43 -2.49
N GLY A 210 9.63 -8.59 -3.72
CA GLY A 210 10.42 -8.38 -4.93
C GLY A 210 11.00 -6.96 -5.04
N HIS A 211 10.20 -5.94 -4.74
CA HIS A 211 10.67 -4.55 -4.69
C HIS A 211 11.66 -4.34 -3.55
N LEU A 212 11.38 -4.89 -2.37
CA LEU A 212 12.27 -4.78 -1.21
C LEU A 212 13.66 -5.36 -1.52
N ASP A 213 13.72 -6.54 -2.13
CA ASP A 213 14.97 -7.23 -2.47
C ASP A 213 15.77 -6.51 -3.56
N PHE A 214 15.06 -5.93 -4.53
CA PHE A 214 15.65 -5.07 -5.53
C PHE A 214 16.23 -3.79 -4.92
N LEU A 215 15.46 -3.08 -4.08
CA LEU A 215 15.88 -1.84 -3.47
C LEU A 215 17.02 -2.04 -2.47
N GLU A 216 17.05 -3.15 -1.74
CA GLU A 216 18.19 -3.50 -0.87
C GLU A 216 19.49 -3.66 -1.66
N LYS A 217 19.41 -4.21 -2.87
CA LYS A 217 20.59 -4.35 -3.74
C LYS A 217 20.97 -3.02 -4.38
N ALA A 218 19.99 -2.23 -4.82
CA ALA A 218 20.23 -0.90 -5.38
C ALA A 218 20.87 0.04 -4.35
N SER A 219 20.39 0.03 -3.09
CA SER A 219 20.95 0.84 -2.01
C SER A 219 22.38 0.48 -1.62
N LYS A 220 22.92 -0.66 -2.08
CA LYS A 220 24.33 -1.04 -1.84
C LYS A 220 25.28 -0.46 -2.89
N LEU A 221 24.76 0.17 -3.95
CA LEU A 221 25.57 0.75 -5.03
C LEU A 221 25.94 2.22 -4.82
N GLY A 222 25.35 2.87 -3.82
CA GLY A 222 25.62 4.26 -3.44
C GLY A 222 25.06 4.57 -2.06
N ASP A 223 25.04 5.86 -1.71
CA ASP A 223 24.74 6.34 -0.36
C ASP A 223 23.34 6.94 -0.25
N TYR A 224 22.74 7.29 -1.39
CA TYR A 224 21.42 7.93 -1.46
C TYR A 224 20.57 7.34 -2.59
N LEU A 225 19.49 6.66 -2.25
CA LEU A 225 18.58 6.01 -3.20
C LEU A 225 17.32 6.85 -3.45
N ILE A 226 17.15 7.26 -4.71
CA ILE A 226 15.98 7.95 -5.23
C ILE A 226 15.11 6.96 -6.02
N VAL A 227 13.83 6.90 -5.70
CA VAL A 227 12.85 6.06 -6.40
C VAL A 227 11.87 6.91 -7.20
N GLY A 228 11.94 6.83 -8.53
CA GLY A 228 10.98 7.43 -9.44
C GLY A 228 9.69 6.62 -9.57
N LEU A 229 8.56 7.26 -9.28
CA LEU A 229 7.24 6.66 -9.42
C LEU A 229 6.52 7.18 -10.65
N HIS A 230 6.28 6.31 -11.62
CA HIS A 230 5.47 6.65 -12.79
C HIS A 230 4.04 7.02 -12.38
N THR A 231 3.39 7.91 -13.12
CA THR A 231 1.98 8.30 -12.91
C THR A 231 1.03 7.13 -13.22
N ASP A 232 -0.19 7.18 -12.71
CA ASP A 232 -1.17 6.10 -12.92
C ASP A 232 -1.49 5.85 -14.42
N PRO A 233 -1.67 6.89 -15.27
CA PRO A 233 -1.84 6.69 -16.70
C PRO A 233 -0.64 6.04 -17.39
N VAL A 234 0.58 6.40 -16.98
CA VAL A 234 1.81 5.79 -17.52
C VAL A 234 1.91 4.33 -17.09
N VAL A 235 1.59 4.00 -15.83
CA VAL A 235 1.56 2.60 -15.39
C VAL A 235 0.50 1.80 -16.17
N ASN A 236 -0.68 2.39 -16.37
CA ASN A 236 -1.74 1.76 -17.14
C ASN A 236 -1.35 1.51 -18.60
N SER A 237 -0.59 2.41 -19.24
CA SER A 237 -0.23 2.25 -20.66
C SER A 237 0.64 1.02 -20.93
N TYR A 238 1.57 0.67 -20.02
CA TYR A 238 2.45 -0.50 -20.20
C TYR A 238 2.00 -1.76 -19.44
N LYS A 239 1.16 -1.66 -18.40
CA LYS A 239 0.58 -2.83 -17.70
C LYS A 239 -0.83 -3.21 -18.19
N GLY A 240 -1.58 -2.24 -18.70
CA GLY A 240 -2.98 -2.39 -19.12
C GLY A 240 -3.95 -2.70 -17.97
N SER A 241 -5.16 -3.12 -18.35
CA SER A 241 -6.24 -3.51 -17.43
C SER A 241 -6.58 -2.39 -16.42
N ASN A 242 -6.88 -2.73 -15.16
CA ASN A 242 -7.10 -1.74 -14.10
C ASN A 242 -5.85 -1.52 -13.24
N TYR A 243 -4.64 -1.70 -13.81
CA TYR A 243 -3.41 -1.31 -13.13
C TYR A 243 -3.21 0.22 -13.24
N PRO A 244 -2.59 0.86 -12.24
CA PRO A 244 -2.15 0.28 -10.97
C PRO A 244 -3.32 0.05 -9.98
N ILE A 245 -3.16 -0.92 -9.09
CA ILE A 245 -4.11 -1.22 -8.00
C ILE A 245 -4.09 -0.11 -6.93
N MET A 246 -2.89 0.40 -6.63
CA MET A 246 -2.67 1.54 -5.76
C MET A 246 -2.34 2.78 -6.59
N ASN A 247 -3.05 3.88 -6.34
CA ASN A 247 -2.79 5.13 -7.05
C ASN A 247 -1.40 5.71 -6.71
N LEU A 248 -0.96 6.74 -7.43
CA LEU A 248 0.35 7.35 -7.26
C LEU A 248 0.64 7.74 -5.81
N HIS A 249 -0.32 8.36 -5.13
CA HIS A 249 -0.11 8.82 -3.76
C HIS A 249 -0.05 7.70 -2.73
N GLU A 250 -0.81 6.61 -2.92
CA GLU A 250 -0.73 5.40 -2.11
C GLU A 250 0.63 4.69 -2.30
N ARG A 251 1.14 4.68 -3.53
CA ARG A 251 2.46 4.13 -3.87
C ARG A 251 3.59 4.95 -3.27
N VAL A 252 3.51 6.28 -3.30
CA VAL A 252 4.46 7.18 -2.63
C VAL A 252 4.64 6.81 -1.16
N LEU A 253 3.55 6.70 -0.40
CA LEU A 253 3.65 6.34 1.03
C LEU A 253 4.15 4.91 1.23
N SER A 254 3.83 3.99 0.33
CA SER A 254 4.29 2.60 0.42
C SER A 254 5.80 2.49 0.20
N VAL A 255 6.36 3.27 -0.72
CA VAL A 255 7.80 3.30 -1.02
C VAL A 255 8.59 4.07 0.04
N LEU A 256 8.10 5.24 0.50
CA LEU A 256 8.75 6.02 1.56
C LEU A 256 8.85 5.29 2.91
N ALA A 257 8.02 4.27 3.14
CA ALA A 257 8.11 3.41 4.32
C ALA A 257 9.32 2.45 4.31
N CYS A 258 9.91 2.21 3.13
CA CYS A 258 11.04 1.31 2.97
C CYS A 258 12.32 1.95 3.53
N LYS A 259 13.04 1.22 4.38
CA LYS A 259 14.27 1.72 5.03
C LYS A 259 15.46 1.96 4.10
N PHE A 260 15.41 1.43 2.88
CA PHE A 260 16.46 1.60 1.88
C PHE A 260 16.24 2.83 1.00
N VAL A 261 15.07 3.49 1.08
CA VAL A 261 14.70 4.61 0.20
C VAL A 261 14.92 5.91 0.93
N ASN A 262 15.64 6.84 0.29
CA ASN A 262 15.90 8.17 0.83
C ASN A 262 14.93 9.22 0.26
N GLU A 263 14.60 9.13 -1.03
CA GLU A 263 13.73 10.09 -1.71
C GLU A 263 12.85 9.44 -2.78
N VAL A 264 11.72 10.08 -3.09
CA VAL A 264 10.79 9.66 -4.14
C VAL A 264 10.52 10.81 -5.12
N VAL A 265 10.69 10.55 -6.41
CA VAL A 265 10.20 11.45 -7.47
C VAL A 265 8.74 11.10 -7.76
N ILE A 266 7.83 11.97 -7.31
CA ILE A 266 6.38 11.78 -7.48
C ILE A 266 5.98 12.16 -8.91
N GLY A 267 5.61 11.17 -9.72
CA GLY A 267 5.26 11.40 -11.13
C GLY A 267 6.49 11.50 -12.03
N ALA A 268 7.44 10.59 -11.84
CA ALA A 268 8.63 10.50 -12.68
C ALA A 268 8.26 10.21 -14.15
N PRO A 269 9.00 10.78 -15.13
CA PRO A 269 8.84 10.45 -16.54
C PRO A 269 9.16 8.97 -16.78
N TYR A 270 8.54 8.39 -17.82
CA TYR A 270 8.79 7.00 -18.19
C TYR A 270 10.23 6.78 -18.68
N CYS A 271 10.71 7.66 -19.56
CA CYS A 271 12.10 7.67 -19.97
C CYS A 271 12.95 8.46 -18.98
N VAL A 272 14.13 7.92 -18.67
CA VAL A 272 15.13 8.60 -17.85
C VAL A 272 15.80 9.66 -18.71
N THR A 273 15.46 10.94 -18.49
CA THR A 273 15.94 12.07 -19.28
C THR A 273 17.26 12.64 -18.78
N GLU A 274 18.00 13.35 -19.63
CA GLU A 274 19.20 14.09 -19.21
C GLU A 274 18.89 15.11 -18.12
N GLU A 275 17.78 15.83 -18.24
CA GLU A 275 17.32 16.81 -17.25
C GLU A 275 17.12 16.17 -15.87
N LEU A 276 16.50 14.97 -15.81
CA LEU A 276 16.30 14.26 -14.55
C LEU A 276 17.64 13.83 -13.94
N LEU A 277 18.55 13.30 -14.77
CA LEU A 277 19.89 12.89 -14.33
C LEU A 277 20.69 14.06 -13.76
N ASP A 278 20.68 15.19 -14.46
CA ASP A 278 21.47 16.37 -14.11
C ASP A 278 20.85 17.13 -12.92
N HIS A 279 19.51 17.19 -12.82
CA HIS A 279 18.80 17.82 -11.71
C HIS A 279 19.12 17.13 -10.37
N PHE A 280 19.03 15.80 -10.34
CA PHE A 280 19.28 15.01 -9.13
C PHE A 280 20.75 14.60 -8.97
N LYS A 281 21.63 14.95 -9.93
CA LYS A 281 23.04 14.55 -9.96
C LYS A 281 23.23 13.04 -9.81
N ILE A 282 22.48 12.27 -10.60
CA ILE A 282 22.44 10.81 -10.51
C ILE A 282 23.76 10.21 -11.03
N ASP A 283 24.38 9.38 -10.20
CA ASP A 283 25.63 8.66 -10.52
C ASP A 283 25.37 7.29 -11.13
N ILE A 284 24.30 6.60 -10.70
CA ILE A 284 23.92 5.28 -11.21
C ILE A 284 22.41 5.18 -11.38
N VAL A 285 21.97 4.61 -12.50
CA VAL A 285 20.59 4.19 -12.73
C VAL A 285 20.51 2.67 -12.69
N CYS A 286 19.62 2.12 -11.87
CA CYS A 286 19.41 0.67 -11.82
C CYS A 286 18.01 0.27 -12.29
N HIS A 287 17.93 -0.89 -12.94
CA HIS A 287 16.67 -1.59 -13.19
C HIS A 287 16.78 -3.06 -12.80
N GLY A 288 15.66 -3.66 -12.40
CA GLY A 288 15.60 -5.10 -12.12
C GLY A 288 15.75 -5.94 -13.40
N ARG A 289 15.84 -7.26 -13.26
CA ARG A 289 15.79 -8.20 -14.40
C ARG A 289 14.39 -8.40 -15.00
N THR A 290 13.40 -7.63 -14.54
CA THR A 290 12.06 -7.64 -15.14
C THR A 290 12.10 -7.09 -16.57
N PRO A 291 11.16 -7.48 -17.44
CA PRO A 291 11.08 -6.91 -18.79
C PRO A 291 10.93 -5.38 -18.75
N ILE A 292 11.67 -4.70 -19.62
CA ILE A 292 11.57 -3.26 -19.84
C ILE A 292 10.69 -3.04 -21.07
N ALA A 293 9.53 -2.41 -20.88
CA ALA A 293 8.69 -2.04 -22.02
C ALA A 293 9.32 -0.85 -22.77
N LEU A 294 9.27 -0.87 -24.10
CA LEU A 294 9.71 0.26 -24.91
C LEU A 294 8.62 1.33 -24.92
N GLU A 295 9.00 2.60 -24.82
CA GLU A 295 8.06 3.71 -25.02
C GLU A 295 7.60 3.72 -26.48
N ASP A 296 6.28 3.76 -26.69
CA ASP A 296 5.60 3.60 -27.98
C ASP A 296 6.07 2.38 -28.80
N GLY A 297 6.57 1.35 -28.10
CA GLY A 297 7.10 0.13 -28.73
C GLY A 297 8.45 0.30 -29.44
N LYS A 298 9.12 1.46 -29.30
CA LYS A 298 10.32 1.80 -30.07
C LYS A 298 11.49 2.30 -29.24
N LEU A 299 11.24 3.15 -28.25
CA LEU A 299 12.31 3.83 -27.52
C LEU A 299 12.65 3.09 -26.23
N ASP A 300 13.94 2.82 -26.01
CA ASP A 300 14.43 2.28 -24.74
C ASP A 300 14.40 3.38 -23.67
N PRO A 301 13.60 3.25 -22.60
CA PRO A 301 13.50 4.28 -21.56
C PRO A 301 14.81 4.50 -20.79
N TYR A 302 15.79 3.60 -20.93
CA TYR A 302 17.11 3.71 -20.33
C TYR A 302 18.22 4.03 -21.34
N ALA A 303 17.88 4.49 -22.56
CA ALA A 303 18.87 4.82 -23.59
C ALA A 303 19.90 5.88 -23.12
N VAL A 304 19.44 6.93 -22.44
CA VAL A 304 20.30 8.01 -21.92
C VAL A 304 21.30 7.48 -20.87
N PRO A 305 20.89 6.82 -19.77
CA PRO A 305 21.85 6.31 -18.79
C PRO A 305 22.76 5.20 -19.35
N LYS A 306 22.31 4.40 -20.32
CA LYS A 306 23.17 3.45 -21.05
C LYS A 306 24.26 4.16 -21.86
N THR A 307 23.90 5.23 -22.56
CA THR A 307 24.85 6.06 -23.33
C THR A 307 25.87 6.73 -22.42
N ARG A 308 25.44 7.19 -21.23
CA ARG A 308 26.31 7.74 -20.20
C ARG A 308 27.13 6.69 -19.43
N ALA A 309 26.96 5.40 -19.73
CA ALA A 309 27.62 4.27 -19.05
C ALA A 309 27.38 4.22 -17.53
N ILE A 310 26.17 4.62 -17.09
CA ILE A 310 25.75 4.62 -15.68
C ILE A 310 24.54 3.71 -15.42
N PHE A 311 24.18 2.84 -16.37
CA PHE A 311 23.05 1.93 -16.25
C PHE A 311 23.48 0.54 -15.77
N GLU A 312 22.84 0.04 -14.72
CA GLU A 312 23.12 -1.26 -14.11
C GLU A 312 21.86 -2.15 -14.02
N LEU A 313 22.01 -3.42 -14.40
CA LEU A 313 20.94 -4.42 -14.30
C LEU A 313 21.13 -5.27 -13.04
N LEU A 314 20.15 -5.19 -12.14
CA LEU A 314 20.20 -5.89 -10.85
C LEU A 314 19.28 -7.10 -10.83
N ASP A 315 19.82 -8.23 -10.40
CA ASP A 315 19.01 -9.40 -10.05
C ASP A 315 18.54 -9.26 -8.60
N SER A 316 17.24 -9.10 -8.36
CA SER A 316 16.67 -9.13 -7.00
C SER A 316 16.84 -10.50 -6.35
N GLY A 317 16.94 -11.58 -7.13
CA GLY A 317 16.83 -12.96 -6.66
C GLY A 317 15.40 -13.33 -6.24
N ASN A 318 14.41 -12.52 -6.66
CA ASN A 318 13.02 -12.66 -6.27
C ASN A 318 12.12 -12.46 -7.49
N ASP A 319 11.26 -13.43 -7.76
CA ASP A 319 10.37 -13.49 -8.91
C ASP A 319 8.95 -12.96 -8.58
N MET A 320 8.74 -12.37 -7.40
CA MET A 320 7.47 -11.77 -7.01
C MET A 320 7.16 -10.51 -7.84
N THR A 321 5.98 -10.48 -8.46
CA THR A 321 5.45 -9.31 -9.17
C THR A 321 4.04 -8.98 -8.70
N THR A 322 3.56 -7.78 -9.03
CA THR A 322 2.16 -7.38 -8.79
C THR A 322 1.19 -8.40 -9.38
N GLU A 323 1.45 -8.89 -10.59
CA GLU A 323 0.63 -9.86 -11.29
C GLU A 323 0.56 -11.20 -10.52
N ARG A 324 1.69 -11.69 -10.00
CA ARG A 324 1.70 -12.92 -9.19
C ARG A 324 0.94 -12.78 -7.87
N ILE A 325 0.96 -11.59 -7.26
CA ILE A 325 0.14 -11.31 -6.07
C ILE A 325 -1.35 -11.40 -6.42
N VAL A 326 -1.74 -10.81 -7.55
CA VAL A 326 -3.12 -10.89 -8.05
C VAL A 326 -3.48 -12.35 -8.33
N GLU A 327 -2.63 -13.11 -9.01
CA GLU A 327 -2.82 -14.55 -9.27
C GLU A 327 -3.01 -15.35 -7.99
N ARG A 328 -2.17 -15.15 -6.97
CA ARG A 328 -2.33 -15.80 -5.65
C ARG A 328 -3.69 -15.48 -5.02
N ILE A 329 -4.21 -14.26 -5.20
CA ILE A 329 -5.54 -13.89 -4.71
C ILE A 329 -6.64 -14.56 -5.54
N ILE A 330 -6.48 -14.64 -6.85
CA ILE A 330 -7.46 -15.25 -7.75
C ILE A 330 -7.58 -16.76 -7.50
N LEU A 331 -6.45 -17.46 -7.28
CA LEU A 331 -6.44 -18.90 -7.01
C LEU A 331 -7.30 -19.28 -5.79
N HIS A 332 -7.35 -18.41 -4.77
CA HIS A 332 -8.16 -18.59 -3.56
C HIS A 332 -9.37 -17.65 -3.53
N ARG A 333 -9.87 -17.21 -4.69
CA ARG A 333 -10.95 -16.21 -4.83
C ARG A 333 -12.15 -16.51 -3.94
N LEU A 334 -12.69 -17.73 -4.00
CA LEU A 334 -13.88 -18.11 -3.23
C LEU A 334 -13.66 -18.03 -1.72
N GLU A 335 -12.44 -18.32 -1.25
CA GLU A 335 -12.09 -18.22 0.17
C GLU A 335 -11.97 -16.76 0.61
N TYR A 336 -11.32 -15.92 -0.20
CA TYR A 336 -11.20 -14.49 0.08
C TYR A 336 -12.53 -13.75 -0.01
N GLU A 337 -13.40 -14.08 -0.97
CA GLU A 337 -14.76 -13.54 -1.08
C GLU A 337 -15.58 -13.90 0.16
N ARG A 338 -15.60 -15.17 0.57
CA ARG A 338 -16.30 -15.62 1.80
C ARG A 338 -15.76 -14.91 3.05
N ARG A 339 -14.42 -14.82 3.18
CA ARG A 339 -13.77 -14.13 4.31
C ARG A 339 -14.15 -12.65 4.35
N ASN A 340 -14.10 -11.96 3.21
CA ASN A 340 -14.41 -10.54 3.14
C ASN A 340 -15.89 -10.28 3.48
N GLN A 341 -16.82 -11.09 2.97
CA GLN A 341 -18.25 -11.02 3.31
C GLN A 341 -18.50 -11.24 4.81
N ALA A 342 -17.85 -12.25 5.41
CA ALA A 342 -17.99 -12.54 6.84
C ALA A 342 -17.47 -11.38 7.70
N LYS A 343 -16.36 -10.75 7.30
CA LYS A 343 -15.80 -9.58 7.99
C LYS A 343 -16.71 -8.36 7.87
N GLU A 344 -17.20 -8.06 6.67
CA GLU A 344 -18.12 -6.94 6.42
C GLU A 344 -19.40 -7.07 7.25
N LYS A 345 -19.97 -8.28 7.33
CA LYS A 345 -21.13 -8.56 8.18
C LYS A 345 -20.85 -8.25 9.65
N LYS A 346 -19.71 -8.71 10.20
CA LYS A 346 -19.32 -8.44 11.60
C LYS A 346 -19.13 -6.94 11.87
N GLU A 347 -18.51 -6.21 10.94
CA GLU A 347 -18.28 -4.77 11.08
C GLU A 347 -19.61 -3.98 11.08
N ILE A 348 -20.57 -4.36 10.22
CA ILE A 348 -21.92 -3.77 10.19
C ILE A 348 -22.66 -4.03 11.51
N GLU A 349 -22.66 -5.28 11.98
CA GLU A 349 -23.32 -5.66 13.24
C GLU A 349 -22.73 -4.89 14.44
N ALA A 350 -21.40 -4.76 14.51
CA ALA A 350 -20.72 -4.01 15.56
C ALA A 350 -21.07 -2.50 15.50
N PHE A 351 -21.12 -1.93 14.30
CA PHE A 351 -21.50 -0.53 14.10
C PHE A 351 -22.95 -0.26 14.53
N GLU A 352 -23.89 -1.13 14.15
CA GLU A 352 -25.28 -1.03 14.57
C GLU A 352 -25.44 -1.14 16.09
N ALA A 353 -24.74 -2.08 16.73
CA ALA A 353 -24.76 -2.23 18.18
C ALA A 353 -24.27 -0.97 18.91
N LEU A 354 -23.19 -0.36 18.42
CA LEU A 354 -22.66 0.92 18.93
C LEU A 354 -23.64 2.08 18.73
N GLN A 355 -24.34 2.14 17.60
CA GLN A 355 -25.37 3.15 17.39
C GLN A 355 -26.54 2.99 18.37
N ARG A 356 -26.98 1.75 18.61
CA ARG A 356 -28.04 1.46 19.59
C ARG A 356 -27.63 1.89 21.00
N GLN A 357 -26.40 1.59 21.43
CA GLN A 357 -25.86 2.04 22.73
C GLN A 357 -25.77 3.57 22.86
N LYS A 358 -25.39 4.28 21.79
CA LYS A 358 -25.37 5.75 21.79
C LYS A 358 -26.77 6.37 21.85
N GLN A 359 -27.78 5.69 21.31
CA GLN A 359 -29.17 6.14 21.37
C GLN A 359 -29.77 5.91 22.76
N THR A 360 -29.50 4.78 23.42
CA THR A 360 -29.94 4.55 24.81
C THR A 360 -29.28 5.49 25.81
N HIS A 361 -28.01 5.85 25.62
CA HIS A 361 -27.32 6.83 26.48
C HIS A 361 -27.77 8.30 26.29
N LYS A 362 -28.47 8.62 25.20
CA LYS A 362 -29.07 9.95 24.99
C LYS A 362 -30.53 10.05 25.45
N ALA A 363 -31.16 8.91 25.75
CA ALA A 363 -32.56 8.81 26.12
C ALA A 363 -32.79 8.62 27.64
N GLY A 364 -31.71 8.43 28.41
CA GLY A 364 -31.69 8.49 29.87
C GLY A 364 -30.84 9.64 30.34
#